data_AF-A0A1P8LYP9-F1
#
_entry.id   AF-A0A1P8LYP9-F1
#
_cell.length_a   1.000
_cell.length_b   1.000
_cell.length_c   1.000
_cell.angle_alpha   90.00
_cell.angle_beta   90.00
_cell.angle_gamma   90.00
#
_symmetry.space_group_name_H-M   'P 1'
#
loop_
_entity.id
_entity.type
_entity.pdbx_description
1 polymer ?
#
loop_
_entity_poly.entity_id
_entity_poly.type
_entity_poly.pdbx_seq_one_letter_code
_entity_poly.pdbx_strand_id
1 'polypeptide(L)' 'MSAQNQAAEPAEDAQPAQPLFSVTKGEPTPEELAALTAVVLSLGPAAAGPAKPSTRQWMRRQQLRLGPTPGPGAWKRSRG' A
#
# COMPACT_ATOMS: atom_id res chain seq x y z
N MET A 1 40.98 -34.31 -8.97
CA MET A 1 40.43 -34.00 -10.30
C MET A 1 38.96 -33.63 -10.13
N SER A 2 38.69 -32.34 -10.31
CA SER A 2 37.43 -31.68 -10.67
C SER A 2 36.13 -32.10 -9.98
N ALA A 3 35.75 -31.34 -8.93
CA ALA A 3 34.34 -31.12 -8.60
C ALA A 3 33.81 -29.99 -9.50
N GLN A 4 33.09 -30.35 -10.56
CA GLN A 4 32.18 -29.42 -11.22
C GLN A 4 30.94 -29.34 -10.34
N ASN A 5 30.76 -28.23 -9.62
CA ASN A 5 29.47 -27.89 -9.05
C ASN A 5 29.02 -26.56 -9.66
N GLN A 6 27.85 -26.63 -10.27
CA GLN A 6 27.29 -25.68 -11.21
C GLN A 6 27.19 -24.28 -10.61
N ALA A 7 27.59 -23.29 -11.41
CA ALA A 7 27.25 -21.90 -11.17
C ALA A 7 25.73 -21.77 -11.11
N ALA A 8 25.22 -21.20 -10.03
CA ALA A 8 23.86 -20.72 -9.97
C ALA A 8 23.70 -19.63 -11.02
N GLU A 9 23.03 -19.96 -12.12
CA GLU A 9 22.52 -18.97 -13.05
C GLU A 9 21.56 -18.03 -12.30
N PRO A 10 21.63 -16.71 -12.49
CA PRO A 10 20.64 -15.83 -11.92
C PRO A 10 19.30 -16.15 -12.59
N ALA A 11 18.28 -16.39 -11.76
CA ALA A 11 16.90 -16.58 -12.22
C ALA A 11 16.40 -15.31 -12.91
N GLU A 12 16.64 -15.25 -14.22
CA GLU A 12 16.22 -14.20 -15.12
C GLU A 12 14.81 -14.53 -15.62
N ASP A 13 13.82 -14.41 -14.72
CA ASP A 13 12.37 -14.38 -15.05
C ASP A 13 11.56 -14.15 -13.75
N ALA A 14 11.83 -13.05 -13.03
CA ALA A 14 10.91 -12.60 -12.00
C ALA A 14 9.77 -11.81 -12.68
N GLN A 15 8.58 -12.41 -12.86
CA GLN A 15 7.41 -11.62 -13.24
C GLN A 15 7.29 -10.41 -12.28
N PRO A 16 6.96 -9.21 -12.79
CA PRO A 16 6.95 -8.02 -11.95
C PRO A 16 5.95 -8.22 -10.82
N ALA A 17 6.47 -8.46 -9.61
CA ALA A 17 5.67 -8.54 -8.41
C ALA A 17 4.89 -7.23 -8.28
N GLN A 18 3.58 -7.32 -8.02
CA GLN A 18 2.79 -6.11 -7.81
C GLN A 18 3.39 -5.33 -6.64
N PRO A 19 3.64 -4.02 -6.80
CA PRO A 19 4.31 -3.23 -5.77
C PRO A 19 3.44 -3.17 -4.51
N LEU A 20 4.05 -3.34 -3.33
CA LEU A 20 3.36 -3.33 -2.04
C LEU A 20 2.70 -1.95 -1.75
N PHE A 21 3.39 -0.86 -2.11
CA PHE A 21 2.88 0.50 -2.08
C PHE A 21 3.69 1.40 -3.04
N SER A 22 3.21 2.62 -3.31
CA SER A 22 3.92 3.62 -4.10
C SER A 22 3.90 4.99 -3.43
N VAL A 23 4.95 5.79 -3.68
CA VAL A 23 5.06 7.17 -3.19
C VAL A 23 4.44 8.11 -4.21
N THR A 24 3.37 8.80 -3.84
CA THR A 24 2.64 9.71 -4.75
C THR A 24 3.14 11.16 -4.68
N LYS A 25 3.91 11.51 -3.64
CA LYS A 25 4.45 12.85 -3.42
C LYS A 25 5.70 12.81 -2.53
N GLY A 26 6.67 13.66 -2.85
CA GLY A 26 7.92 13.82 -2.09
C GLY A 26 9.03 12.87 -2.56
N GLU A 27 10.23 13.07 -2.02
CA GLU A 27 11.42 12.24 -2.27
C GLU A 27 11.95 11.73 -0.92
N PRO A 28 11.44 10.58 -0.44
CA PRO A 28 11.87 10.04 0.84
C PRO A 28 13.29 9.50 0.75
N THR A 29 14.00 9.58 1.87
CA THR A 29 15.32 8.96 2.00
C THR A 29 15.20 7.43 1.97
N PRO A 30 16.27 6.71 1.57
CA PRO A 30 16.29 5.24 1.61
C PRO A 30 15.97 4.67 3.00
N GLU A 31 16.43 5.35 4.05
CA GLU A 31 16.22 4.95 5.44
C GLU A 31 14.74 5.05 5.84
N GLU A 32 14.06 6.11 5.41
CA GLU A 32 12.62 6.28 5.66
C GLU A 32 11.78 5.24 4.91
N LEU A 33 12.15 4.91 3.67
CA LEU A 33 11.50 3.84 2.92
C LEU A 33 11.68 2.47 3.58
N ALA A 34 12.89 2.18 4.08
CA ALA A 34 13.17 0.93 4.79
C ALA A 34 12.36 0.83 6.09
N ALA A 35 12.35 1.90 6.89
CA ALA A 35 11.58 1.96 8.14
C ALA A 35 10.08 1.76 7.89
N LEU A 36 9.51 2.44 6.89
CA LEU A 36 8.10 2.28 6.54
C LEU A 36 7.79 0.85 6.07
N THR A 37 8.65 0.27 5.25
CA THR A 37 8.48 -1.11 4.77
C THR A 37 8.50 -2.12 5.92
N ALA A 38 9.43 -1.97 6.86
CA ALA A 38 9.50 -2.83 8.05
C ALA A 38 8.20 -2.76 8.87
N VAL A 39 7.66 -1.56 9.06
CA VAL A 39 6.37 -1.37 9.74
C VAL A 39 5.26 -2.06 8.96
N VAL A 40 5.12 -1.82 7.65
CA VAL A 40 4.06 -2.43 6.82
C VAL A 40 4.10 -3.95 6.89
N LEU A 41 5.29 -4.56 6.81
CA LEU A 41 5.44 -6.01 6.92
C LEU A 41 5.06 -6.55 8.31
N SER A 42 5.21 -5.74 9.37
CA SER A 42 4.82 -6.12 10.73
C SER A 42 3.30 -6.13 10.98
N LEU A 43 2.50 -5.41 10.18
CA LEU A 43 1.05 -5.32 10.39
C LEU A 43 0.28 -6.61 10.02
N GLY A 44 0.91 -7.54 9.31
CA GLY A 44 0.28 -8.78 8.87
C GLY A 44 -0.84 -8.57 7.83
N PRO A 45 -1.48 -9.65 7.36
CA PRO A 45 -2.55 -9.57 6.38
C PRO A 45 -3.77 -8.84 6.95
N ALA A 46 -4.15 -7.72 6.32
CA ALA A 46 -5.37 -7.01 6.66
C ALA A 46 -6.59 -7.86 6.30
N ALA A 47 -7.51 -8.04 7.26
CA ALA A 47 -8.82 -8.63 6.98
C ALA A 47 -9.51 -7.84 5.86
N ALA A 48 -10.20 -8.55 4.96
CA ALA A 48 -10.97 -7.93 3.89
C ALA A 48 -11.94 -6.90 4.48
N GLY A 49 -11.62 -5.62 4.28
CA GLY A 49 -12.45 -4.51 4.72
C GLY A 49 -13.71 -4.37 3.85
N PRO A 50 -14.68 -3.56 4.28
CA PRO A 50 -15.85 -3.26 3.46
C PRO A 50 -15.43 -2.71 2.09
N ALA A 51 -16.23 -2.98 1.06
CA ALA A 51 -15.96 -2.55 -0.30
C ALA A 51 -15.73 -1.03 -0.35
N LYS A 52 -14.58 -0.62 -0.90
CA LYS A 52 -14.26 0.81 -1.06
C LYS A 52 -15.30 1.48 -1.97
N PRO A 53 -15.81 2.67 -1.59
CA PRO A 53 -16.67 3.45 -2.46
C PRO A 53 -15.92 3.82 -3.74
N SER A 54 -16.61 3.75 -4.88
CA SER A 54 -16.03 4.16 -6.16
C SER A 54 -15.63 5.64 -6.14
N THR A 55 -14.62 6.02 -6.93
CA THR A 55 -14.20 7.41 -7.11
C THR A 55 -15.38 8.33 -7.47
N ARG A 56 -16.32 7.84 -8.29
CA ARG A 56 -17.54 8.57 -8.67
C ARG A 56 -18.45 8.84 -7.48
N GLN A 57 -18.63 7.86 -6.60
CA GLN A 57 -19.44 8.00 -5.39
C GLN A 57 -18.81 9.01 -4.42
N TRP A 58 -17.48 9.01 -4.30
CA TRP A 58 -16.75 10.00 -3.52
C TRP A 58 -16.90 11.42 -4.07
N MET A 59 -16.70 11.62 -5.38
CA MET A 59 -16.86 12.95 -6.00
C MET A 59 -18.27 13.51 -5.85
N ARG A 60 -19.31 12.66 -6.03
CA ARG A 60 -20.70 13.07 -5.81
C ARG A 60 -20.95 13.53 -4.38
N ARG A 61 -20.41 12.81 -3.37
CA ARG A 61 -20.56 13.17 -1.96
C ARG A 61 -19.94 14.53 -1.65
N GLN A 62 -18.77 14.83 -2.23
CA GLN A 62 -18.10 16.12 -2.07
C GLN A 62 -18.92 17.27 -2.69
N GLN A 63 -19.41 17.11 -3.91
CA GLN A 63 -20.25 18.12 -4.60
C GLN A 63 -21.53 18.44 -3.82
N LEU A 64 -22.14 17.42 -3.21
CA LEU A 64 -23.37 17.57 -2.44
C LEU A 64 -23.14 17.95 -0.96
N ARG A 65 -21.88 18.18 -0.54
CA ARG A 65 -21.50 18.47 0.86
C ARG A 65 -22.03 17.41 1.85
N LEU A 66 -22.17 16.16 1.42
CA LEU A 66 -22.64 15.02 2.22
C LEU A 66 -21.50 14.37 3.05
N GLY A 67 -20.46 15.15 3.35
CA GLY A 67 -19.36 14.73 4.22
C GLY A 67 -19.77 14.79 5.70
N PRO A 68 -19.11 14.03 6.59
CA PRO A 68 -19.34 14.17 8.02
C PRO A 68 -18.97 15.59 8.47
N THR A 69 -19.81 16.20 9.30
CA THR A 69 -19.51 17.49 9.93
C THR A 69 -18.21 17.39 10.74
N PRO A 70 -17.26 18.34 10.60
CA PRO A 70 -16.03 18.36 11.37
C PRO A 70 -16.33 18.33 12.88
N GLY A 71 -15.56 17.54 13.64
CA GLY A 71 -15.70 17.48 15.09
C GLY A 71 -15.10 16.22 15.72
N PRO A 72 -15.03 16.16 17.06
CA PRO A 72 -14.52 15.00 17.77
C PRO A 72 -15.26 13.71 17.36
N GLY A 73 -14.51 12.68 16.98
CA GLY A 73 -15.07 11.40 16.56
C GLY A 73 -15.66 11.36 15.14
N ALA A 74 -15.66 12.46 14.38
CA ALA A 74 -16.13 12.47 12.99
C ALA A 74 -15.34 11.49 12.09
N TRP A 75 -14.03 11.33 12.37
CA TRP A 75 -13.13 10.41 11.67
C TRP A 75 -13.47 8.92 11.87
N LYS A 76 -14.16 8.55 12.97
CA LYS A 76 -14.60 7.16 13.17
C LYS A 76 -15.66 6.76 12.13
N ARG A 77 -16.43 7.73 11.63
CA ARG A 77 -17.50 7.54 10.63
C ARG A 77 -17.01 7.62 9.18
N SER A 78 -15.74 7.98 8.94
CA SER A 78 -15.18 8.03 7.59
C SER A 78 -14.59 6.69 7.12
N ARG A 79 -14.70 5.62 7.93
CA ARG A 79 -14.28 4.27 7.55
C ARG A 79 -15.33 3.63 6.64
N GLY A 80 -15.32 4.03 5.37
CA GLY A 80 -16.05 3.44 4.25
C GLY A 80 -15.19 3.54 3.01
#